data_AF-A0AAN0RM27-F1
#
_entry.id   AF-A0AAN0RM27-F1
#
_cell.length_a   1.000
_cell.length_b   1.000
_cell.length_c   1.000
_cell.angle_alpha   90.00
_cell.angle_beta   90.00
_cell.angle_gamma   90.00
#
_symmetry.space_group_name_H-M   'P 1'
#
loop_
_entity.id
_entity.type
_entity.pdbx_description
1 polymer ?
#
loop_
_entity_poly.entity_id
_entity_poly.type
_entity_poly.pdbx_seq_one_letter_code
_entity_poly.pdbx_strand_id
1 'polypeptide(L)'
;MRIMTSELLFTGPELCKFEAHEVVALLKAREISSSDLIDAALTRIAQTGPLINATPTLCEARARAVDLSSRDSTPAGWLAGLPITIKDLNAVADVRTTFGTKGLAGFIPQKSDPLVDQLEQRGAVILGKTNTPEFGAGGNTFNDVFGQTRNPWNTALNPGGSSGGAAASLAAGEIWLSHGSDHGGSLRTPAAYCGIVGLRPSPGIAGGPGQDAAFIIEGVQGPMARSVRDCALFLDAMSGFDPQIAMSYPAPEISYQEAVIRADGKLKIAFAPDLGGFGQVDPEMAQHLAAAMRQLEKNGARIEETCPDLTHLERSYHTLRGLMWATAAKRLPQEVQAHFKSTLAENTAFGQALTLEDIIDANLNRSILFNNMLSLFETFDVLACPTVGCMPHSASEEWVHHVGGVELTNYMDWLRFAFLATTTGLPAISVPVGRGPRGLPVGLQLIGKPRGEAALLAAARHVELTFGGPLGPIDPINPS
;
A
#
# COMPACT_ATOMS: atom_id res chain seq x y z
N MET A 1 -13.02 -37.00 0.35
CA MET A 1 -13.40 -36.45 1.66
C MET A 1 -13.41 -34.93 1.52
N ARG A 2 -14.60 -34.33 1.37
CA ARG A 2 -14.76 -32.86 1.23
C ARG A 2 -14.27 -32.23 2.54
N ILE A 3 -13.13 -31.55 2.51
CA ILE A 3 -12.74 -30.65 3.59
C ILE A 3 -13.82 -29.56 3.57
N MET A 4 -14.65 -29.55 4.61
CA MET A 4 -15.57 -28.45 4.86
C MET A 4 -14.71 -27.20 5.00
N THR A 5 -14.79 -26.29 4.03
CA THR A 5 -14.31 -24.93 4.20
C THR A 5 -15.11 -24.35 5.36
N SER A 6 -14.51 -24.28 6.55
CA SER A 6 -15.05 -23.41 7.59
C SER A 6 -15.05 -22.01 6.98
N GLU A 7 -16.22 -21.46 6.70
CA GLU A 7 -16.34 -20.04 6.36
C GLU A 7 -15.58 -19.27 7.45
N LEU A 8 -14.66 -18.39 7.05
CA LEU A 8 -13.99 -17.55 8.02
C LEU A 8 -15.07 -16.69 8.66
N LEU A 9 -15.27 -16.88 9.96
CA LEU A 9 -16.24 -16.13 10.73
C LEU A 9 -15.71 -14.69 10.89
N PHE A 10 -16.54 -13.72 10.55
CA PHE A 10 -16.34 -12.32 10.89
C PHE A 10 -17.34 -11.96 11.97
N THR A 11 -16.86 -11.65 13.18
CA THR A 11 -17.69 -11.35 14.35
C THR A 11 -17.80 -9.85 14.66
N GLY A 12 -17.20 -9.01 13.83
CA GLY A 12 -17.29 -7.55 13.95
C GLY A 12 -18.69 -7.00 13.62
N PRO A 13 -18.91 -5.70 13.87
CA PRO A 13 -20.18 -5.04 13.54
C PRO A 13 -20.57 -5.21 12.07
N GLU A 14 -21.87 -5.33 11.76
CA GLU A 14 -22.34 -5.55 10.38
C GLU A 14 -21.88 -4.47 9.40
N LEU A 15 -21.83 -3.19 9.83
CA LEU A 15 -21.37 -2.08 8.99
C LEU A 15 -19.92 -2.27 8.50
N CYS A 16 -19.09 -2.96 9.26
CA CYS A 16 -17.69 -3.22 8.89
C CYS A 16 -17.55 -4.26 7.77
N LYS A 17 -18.61 -5.02 7.45
CA LYS A 17 -18.60 -6.00 6.34
C LYS A 17 -18.70 -5.33 4.97
N PHE A 18 -19.44 -4.22 4.88
CA PHE A 18 -19.69 -3.53 3.62
C PHE A 18 -18.39 -3.00 2.98
N GLU A 19 -18.38 -2.92 1.66
CA GLU A 19 -17.38 -2.18 0.90
C GLU A 19 -17.58 -0.66 1.08
N ALA A 20 -16.51 0.10 0.95
CA ALA A 20 -16.50 1.55 1.17
C ALA A 20 -17.50 2.28 0.26
N HIS A 21 -17.61 1.89 -1.01
CA HIS A 21 -18.55 2.49 -1.93
C HIS A 21 -20.02 2.26 -1.55
N GLU A 22 -20.34 1.12 -0.92
CA GLU A 22 -21.67 0.82 -0.40
C GLU A 22 -21.98 1.71 0.81
N VAL A 23 -21.02 1.82 1.73
CA VAL A 23 -21.14 2.71 2.90
C VAL A 23 -21.29 4.17 2.49
N VAL A 24 -20.52 4.64 1.50
CA VAL A 24 -20.66 6.00 0.96
C VAL A 24 -22.03 6.21 0.33
N ALA A 25 -22.61 5.21 -0.34
CA ALA A 25 -23.97 5.31 -0.87
C ALA A 25 -25.01 5.45 0.25
N LEU A 26 -24.90 4.65 1.31
CA LEU A 26 -25.79 4.73 2.49
C LEU A 26 -25.67 6.07 3.24
N LEU A 27 -24.45 6.61 3.37
CA LEU A 27 -24.20 7.95 3.93
C LEU A 27 -24.86 9.06 3.10
N LYS A 28 -24.73 8.99 1.77
CA LYS A 28 -25.37 9.95 0.85
C LYS A 28 -26.90 9.82 0.87
N ALA A 29 -27.42 8.62 1.06
CA ALA A 29 -28.85 8.35 1.22
C ALA A 29 -29.39 8.68 2.63
N ARG A 30 -28.52 9.04 3.58
CA ARG A 30 -28.86 9.32 5.00
C ARG A 30 -29.49 8.14 5.73
N GLU A 31 -29.20 6.93 5.29
CA GLU A 31 -29.67 5.69 5.92
C GLU A 31 -28.86 5.36 7.19
N ILE A 32 -27.58 5.73 7.17
CA ILE A 32 -26.63 5.68 8.28
C ILE A 32 -25.95 7.05 8.46
N SER A 33 -25.32 7.25 9.61
CA SER A 33 -24.52 8.43 9.92
C SER A 33 -23.04 8.07 10.09
N SER A 34 -22.17 9.09 10.02
CA SER A 34 -20.76 8.91 10.35
C SER A 34 -20.54 8.49 11.81
N SER A 35 -21.43 8.87 12.74
CA SER A 35 -21.36 8.38 14.13
C SER A 35 -21.55 6.87 14.22
N ASP A 36 -22.51 6.31 13.46
CA ASP A 36 -22.73 4.85 13.41
C ASP A 36 -21.46 4.13 12.94
N LEU A 37 -20.75 4.72 11.96
CA LEU A 37 -19.50 4.18 11.42
C LEU A 37 -18.32 4.34 12.38
N ILE A 38 -18.21 5.47 13.08
CA ILE A 38 -17.19 5.69 14.11
C ILE A 38 -17.37 4.65 15.22
N ASP A 39 -18.59 4.43 15.70
CA ASP A 39 -18.88 3.47 16.77
C ASP A 39 -18.59 2.03 16.31
N ALA A 40 -18.96 1.67 15.08
CA ALA A 40 -18.65 0.37 14.50
C ALA A 40 -17.12 0.14 14.38
N ALA A 41 -16.40 1.11 13.83
CA ALA A 41 -14.95 1.02 13.67
C ALA A 41 -14.21 0.97 15.01
N LEU A 42 -14.57 1.80 15.98
CA LEU A 42 -13.95 1.78 17.32
C LEU A 42 -14.25 0.47 18.06
N THR A 43 -15.47 -0.06 17.94
CA THR A 43 -15.83 -1.39 18.47
C THR A 43 -14.93 -2.45 17.87
N ARG A 44 -14.73 -2.42 16.54
CA ARG A 44 -13.89 -3.41 15.87
C ARG A 44 -12.41 -3.28 16.24
N ILE A 45 -11.87 -2.06 16.27
CA ILE A 45 -10.49 -1.80 16.70
C ILE A 45 -10.26 -2.30 18.13
N ALA A 46 -11.23 -2.12 19.03
CA ALA A 46 -11.11 -2.64 20.40
C ALA A 46 -11.09 -4.18 20.45
N GLN A 47 -11.86 -4.85 19.58
CA GLN A 47 -11.89 -6.32 19.49
C GLN A 47 -10.57 -6.90 18.94
N THR A 48 -9.98 -6.27 17.92
CA THR A 48 -8.83 -6.82 17.18
C THR A 48 -7.49 -6.23 17.60
N GLY A 49 -7.46 -5.01 18.11
CA GLY A 49 -6.26 -4.26 18.49
C GLY A 49 -5.26 -5.04 19.35
N PRO A 50 -5.69 -5.74 20.43
CA PRO A 50 -4.79 -6.54 21.25
C PRO A 50 -4.08 -7.69 20.49
N LEU A 51 -4.65 -8.15 19.38
CA LEU A 51 -4.11 -9.26 18.58
C LEU A 51 -3.21 -8.78 17.44
N ILE A 52 -3.51 -7.63 16.83
CA ILE A 52 -2.85 -7.18 15.60
C ILE A 52 -2.12 -5.86 15.67
N ASN A 53 -2.43 -4.98 16.63
CA ASN A 53 -1.77 -3.67 16.83
C ASN A 53 -1.67 -2.81 15.55
N ALA A 54 -2.77 -2.74 14.80
CA ALA A 54 -2.84 -2.07 13.50
C ALA A 54 -2.98 -0.54 13.62
N THR A 55 -3.83 -0.06 14.54
CA THR A 55 -4.18 1.36 14.69
C THR A 55 -3.84 1.88 16.10
N PRO A 56 -2.54 2.10 16.43
CA PRO A 56 -2.11 2.38 17.81
C PRO A 56 -2.43 3.80 18.31
N THR A 57 -2.75 4.75 17.42
CA THR A 57 -3.15 6.11 17.81
C THR A 57 -4.56 6.38 17.31
N LEU A 58 -5.52 6.48 18.24
CA LEU A 58 -6.91 6.82 17.93
C LEU A 58 -7.11 8.34 17.92
N CYS A 59 -7.96 8.80 17.01
CA CYS A 59 -8.36 10.20 16.84
C CYS A 59 -9.84 10.39 17.19
N GLU A 60 -10.38 9.64 18.15
CA GLU A 60 -11.82 9.62 18.43
C GLU A 60 -12.42 11.01 18.70
N ALA A 61 -11.78 11.81 19.55
CA ALA A 61 -12.25 13.16 19.84
C ALA A 61 -12.29 14.04 18.58
N ARG A 62 -11.30 13.92 17.68
CA ARG A 62 -11.29 14.61 16.39
C ARG A 62 -12.40 14.10 15.49
N ALA A 63 -12.54 12.79 15.35
CA ALA A 63 -13.54 12.16 14.50
C ALA A 63 -14.97 12.55 14.90
N ARG A 64 -15.25 12.62 16.21
CA ARG A 64 -16.56 13.02 16.75
C ARG A 64 -16.80 14.54 16.73
N ALA A 65 -15.76 15.35 16.63
CA ALA A 65 -15.86 16.81 16.58
C ALA A 65 -16.25 17.34 15.19
N VAL A 66 -16.11 16.52 14.14
CA VAL A 66 -16.74 16.82 12.85
C VAL A 66 -18.26 16.87 13.11
N ASP A 67 -18.95 17.94 12.69
CA ASP A 67 -20.39 18.14 12.96
C ASP A 67 -21.25 17.10 12.21
N LEU A 68 -21.31 15.89 12.78
CA LEU A 68 -21.91 14.68 12.24
C LEU A 68 -23.13 14.25 13.07
N SER A 69 -23.59 15.13 13.97
CA SER A 69 -24.56 14.82 15.01
C SER A 69 -25.98 14.59 14.50
N SER A 70 -26.25 14.94 13.23
CA SER A 70 -27.55 14.73 12.58
C SER A 70 -27.37 13.96 11.28
N ARG A 71 -28.37 13.14 10.91
CA ARG A 71 -28.46 12.54 9.57
C ARG A 71 -28.52 13.58 8.44
N ASP A 72 -28.76 14.85 8.79
CA ASP A 72 -28.81 15.97 7.86
C ASP A 72 -27.44 16.65 7.65
N SER A 73 -26.40 16.27 8.41
CA SER A 73 -25.06 16.88 8.36
C SER A 73 -23.98 16.02 7.70
N THR A 74 -24.35 15.18 6.71
CA THR A 74 -23.40 14.42 5.88
C THR A 74 -22.38 15.36 5.22
N PRO A 75 -21.07 15.20 5.46
CA PRO A 75 -20.05 16.00 4.78
C PRO A 75 -20.18 15.89 3.27
N ALA A 76 -20.04 17.00 2.55
CA ALA A 76 -20.03 16.97 1.09
C ALA A 76 -18.75 16.30 0.56
N GLY A 77 -18.81 15.79 -0.68
CA GLY A 77 -17.63 15.30 -1.40
C GLY A 77 -17.64 13.80 -1.70
N TRP A 78 -16.45 13.26 -1.98
CA TRP A 78 -16.25 11.88 -2.41
C TRP A 78 -16.63 10.87 -1.33
N LEU A 79 -16.26 11.16 -0.08
CA LEU A 79 -16.28 10.19 1.02
C LEU A 79 -17.46 10.37 1.98
N ALA A 80 -18.22 11.47 1.86
CA ALA A 80 -19.52 11.66 2.53
C ALA A 80 -19.52 11.43 4.06
N GLY A 81 -18.39 11.64 4.74
CA GLY A 81 -18.23 11.40 6.18
C GLY A 81 -17.70 10.01 6.55
N LEU A 82 -17.14 9.27 5.59
CA LEU A 82 -16.56 7.94 5.83
C LEU A 82 -15.32 8.02 6.74
N PRO A 83 -15.24 7.22 7.83
CA PRO A 83 -14.03 7.09 8.62
C PRO A 83 -12.88 6.47 7.82
N ILE A 84 -11.69 7.05 7.93
CA ILE A 84 -10.44 6.55 7.34
C ILE A 84 -9.31 6.57 8.37
N THR A 85 -8.22 5.87 8.05
CA THR A 85 -6.96 5.94 8.81
C THR A 85 -5.81 6.49 7.98
N ILE A 86 -4.90 7.20 8.65
CA ILE A 86 -3.70 7.81 8.05
C ILE A 86 -2.44 7.14 8.59
N LYS A 87 -1.62 6.53 7.73
CA LYS A 87 -0.31 6.00 8.14
C LYS A 87 0.50 6.99 8.98
N ASP A 88 1.15 6.51 10.03
CA ASP A 88 1.90 7.35 10.98
C ASP A 88 3.22 7.93 10.45
N LEU A 89 3.31 8.13 9.12
CA LEU A 89 4.35 8.86 8.42
C LEU A 89 3.84 10.19 7.84
N ASN A 90 2.54 10.49 7.98
CA ASN A 90 1.96 11.75 7.54
C ASN A 90 1.40 12.49 8.75
N ALA A 91 1.67 13.80 8.76
CA ALA A 91 1.21 14.70 9.79
C ALA A 91 -0.30 14.86 9.70
N VAL A 92 -0.95 14.83 10.86
CA VAL A 92 -2.36 15.22 11.03
C VAL A 92 -2.34 16.26 12.14
N ALA A 93 -2.86 17.46 11.87
CA ALA A 93 -2.81 18.56 12.83
C ALA A 93 -3.37 18.13 14.19
N ASP A 94 -2.64 18.46 15.26
CA ASP A 94 -3.00 18.20 16.66
C ASP A 94 -3.14 16.72 17.03
N VAL A 95 -2.60 15.81 16.19
CA VAL A 95 -2.58 14.37 16.43
C VAL A 95 -1.13 13.87 16.49
N ARG A 96 -0.81 13.13 17.56
CA ARG A 96 0.51 12.50 17.73
C ARG A 96 0.94 11.75 16.46
N THR A 97 2.08 12.13 15.91
CA THR A 97 2.65 11.54 14.69
C THR A 97 4.10 11.20 14.94
N THR A 98 4.42 9.92 15.09
CA THR A 98 5.71 9.49 15.67
C THR A 98 6.75 9.09 14.64
N PHE A 99 6.33 8.89 13.39
CA PHE A 99 7.16 8.30 12.34
C PHE A 99 7.73 6.92 12.73
N GLY A 100 7.16 6.25 13.73
CA GLY A 100 7.68 5.01 14.31
C GLY A 100 9.08 5.15 14.91
N THR A 101 9.54 6.35 15.29
CA THR A 101 10.85 6.54 15.92
C THR A 101 10.75 7.09 17.34
N LYS A 102 11.65 6.65 18.23
CA LYS A 102 11.74 7.16 19.61
C LYS A 102 12.02 8.66 19.65
N GLY A 103 12.80 9.18 18.70
CA GLY A 103 13.14 10.60 18.64
C GLY A 103 11.94 11.53 18.41
N LEU A 104 10.81 11.00 17.92
CA LEU A 104 9.57 11.74 17.66
C LEU A 104 8.37 11.11 18.38
N ALA A 105 8.59 10.28 19.41
CA ALA A 105 7.52 9.56 20.11
C ALA A 105 6.44 10.49 20.71
N GLY A 106 6.81 11.73 21.08
CA GLY A 106 5.89 12.76 21.58
C GLY A 106 5.54 13.85 20.58
N PHE A 107 5.90 13.72 19.30
CA PHE A 107 5.70 14.79 18.31
C PHE A 107 4.22 14.96 17.96
N ILE A 108 3.73 16.19 18.08
CA ILE A 108 2.37 16.61 17.70
C ILE A 108 2.51 17.78 16.70
N PRO A 109 2.30 17.54 15.40
CA PRO A 109 2.40 18.58 14.38
C PRO A 109 1.23 19.57 14.49
N GLN A 110 1.51 20.85 14.20
CA GLN A 110 0.52 21.93 14.20
C GLN A 110 -0.22 22.08 12.86
N LYS A 111 0.22 21.34 11.83
CA LYS A 111 -0.37 21.35 10.49
C LYS A 111 -0.46 19.93 9.98
N SER A 112 -1.52 19.65 9.23
CA SER A 112 -1.65 18.41 8.50
C SER A 112 -0.76 18.42 7.26
N ASP A 113 -0.48 17.23 6.75
CA ASP A 113 -0.03 17.05 5.37
C ASP A 113 -1.12 17.58 4.41
N PRO A 114 -0.77 18.26 3.30
CA PRO A 114 -1.76 18.76 2.33
C PRO A 114 -2.72 17.68 1.81
N LEU A 115 -2.25 16.43 1.65
CA LEU A 115 -3.12 15.33 1.24
C LEU A 115 -4.17 15.01 2.30
N VAL A 116 -3.83 15.12 3.58
CA VAL A 116 -4.76 14.90 4.69
C VAL A 116 -5.83 16.00 4.69
N ASP A 117 -5.44 17.26 4.54
CA ASP A 117 -6.39 18.38 4.43
C ASP A 117 -7.33 18.18 3.23
N GLN A 118 -6.81 17.74 2.08
CA GLN A 118 -7.61 17.44 0.89
C GLN A 118 -8.64 16.32 1.15
N LEU A 119 -8.24 15.26 1.86
CA LEU A 119 -9.13 14.16 2.21
C LEU A 119 -10.28 14.63 3.11
N GLU A 120 -9.99 15.42 4.15
CA GLU A 120 -11.01 15.99 5.02
C GLU A 120 -11.97 16.93 4.26
N GLN A 121 -11.43 17.78 3.37
CA GLN A 121 -12.25 18.62 2.47
C GLN A 121 -13.17 17.81 1.53
N ARG A 122 -12.83 16.55 1.27
CA ARG A 122 -13.62 15.62 0.44
C ARG A 122 -14.49 14.68 1.28
N GLY A 123 -14.68 15.02 2.55
CA GLY A 123 -15.59 14.34 3.45
C GLY A 123 -14.98 13.13 4.16
N ALA A 124 -13.66 12.98 4.24
CA ALA A 124 -13.06 11.97 5.09
C ALA A 124 -13.18 12.35 6.58
N VAL A 125 -13.35 11.34 7.44
CA VAL A 125 -13.26 11.50 8.90
C VAL A 125 -12.04 10.74 9.41
N ILE A 126 -11.02 11.44 9.92
CA ILE A 126 -9.79 10.78 10.38
C ILE A 126 -10.05 10.13 11.74
N LEU A 127 -10.11 8.80 11.77
CA LEU A 127 -10.39 8.03 12.98
C LEU A 127 -9.13 7.59 13.73
N GLY A 128 -7.99 7.47 13.04
CA GLY A 128 -6.76 7.02 13.67
C GLY A 128 -5.53 7.05 12.77
N LYS A 129 -4.38 6.77 13.37
CA LYS A 129 -3.09 6.59 12.70
C LYS A 129 -2.70 5.12 12.72
N THR A 130 -2.36 4.57 11.55
CA THR A 130 -1.92 3.16 11.45
C THR A 130 -0.42 3.02 11.69
N ASN A 131 -0.04 1.90 12.28
CA ASN A 131 1.34 1.57 12.61
C ASN A 131 2.23 1.44 11.34
N THR A 132 3.53 1.64 11.52
CA THR A 132 4.56 1.68 10.46
C THR A 132 5.90 1.25 11.07
N PRO A 133 6.84 0.64 10.33
CA PRO A 133 8.24 0.64 10.74
C PRO A 133 8.80 2.06 10.79
N GLU A 134 9.89 2.21 11.54
CA GLU A 134 10.62 3.46 11.72
C GLU A 134 10.89 4.15 10.37
N PHE A 135 10.38 5.39 10.20
CA PHE A 135 10.38 6.20 8.98
C PHE A 135 9.88 5.48 7.70
N GLY A 136 9.18 4.37 7.86
CA GLY A 136 8.77 3.51 6.75
C GLY A 136 9.89 2.62 6.20
N ALA A 137 11.02 2.51 6.90
CA ALA A 137 12.18 1.70 6.52
C ALA A 137 12.01 0.25 6.99
N GLY A 138 11.43 -0.60 6.14
CA GLY A 138 11.32 -2.04 6.39
C GLY A 138 10.13 -2.67 5.69
N GLY A 139 10.29 -3.92 5.25
CA GLY A 139 9.21 -4.74 4.68
C GLY A 139 8.36 -5.47 5.73
N ASN A 140 8.68 -5.32 7.02
CA ASN A 140 7.88 -5.75 8.16
C ASN A 140 7.50 -4.52 9.00
N THR A 141 6.32 -4.55 9.63
CA THR A 141 5.78 -3.43 10.40
C THR A 141 5.95 -3.64 11.90
N PHE A 142 7.05 -3.10 12.42
CA PHE A 142 7.32 -2.98 13.85
C PHE A 142 8.14 -1.72 14.13
N ASN A 143 8.01 -1.16 15.33
CA ASN A 143 8.90 -0.11 15.79
C ASN A 143 8.96 -0.06 17.32
N ASP A 144 9.91 0.70 17.82
CA ASP A 144 10.20 0.84 19.26
C ASP A 144 9.20 1.71 20.04
N VAL A 145 8.27 2.38 19.36
CA VAL A 145 7.25 3.24 19.98
C VAL A 145 5.95 2.47 20.24
N PHE A 146 5.46 1.74 19.23
CA PHE A 146 4.18 1.02 19.26
C PHE A 146 4.33 -0.49 19.32
N GLY A 147 5.54 -1.01 19.13
CA GLY A 147 5.77 -2.43 18.96
C GLY A 147 5.33 -2.93 17.57
N GLN A 148 5.01 -4.21 17.53
CA GLN A 148 4.81 -4.97 16.31
C GLN A 148 3.35 -5.01 15.87
N THR A 149 3.10 -4.85 14.56
CA THR A 149 1.83 -5.23 13.93
C THR A 149 1.88 -6.70 13.51
N ARG A 150 0.76 -7.42 13.63
CA ARG A 150 0.65 -8.84 13.25
C ARG A 150 -0.36 -9.04 12.12
N ASN A 151 -0.17 -10.08 11.32
CA ASN A 151 -1.05 -10.41 10.19
C ASN A 151 -2.40 -10.98 10.69
N PRO A 152 -3.56 -10.45 10.27
CA PRO A 152 -4.86 -11.01 10.64
C PRO A 152 -5.07 -12.46 10.19
N TRP A 153 -4.44 -12.91 9.10
CA TRP A 153 -4.56 -14.29 8.62
C TRP A 153 -3.78 -15.31 9.45
N ASN A 154 -2.78 -14.84 10.21
CA ASN A 154 -2.02 -15.61 11.18
C ASN A 154 -1.21 -14.65 12.05
N THR A 155 -1.57 -14.49 13.32
CA THR A 155 -0.98 -13.47 14.21
C THR A 155 0.47 -13.79 14.64
N ALA A 156 1.04 -14.93 14.26
CA ALA A 156 2.48 -15.18 14.40
C ALA A 156 3.30 -14.65 13.22
N LEU A 157 2.67 -14.22 12.12
CA LEU A 157 3.34 -13.76 10.90
C LEU A 157 3.28 -12.25 10.74
N ASN A 158 4.20 -11.71 9.94
CA ASN A 158 4.21 -10.30 9.62
C ASN A 158 3.10 -9.92 8.61
N PRO A 159 2.52 -8.71 8.72
CA PRO A 159 1.54 -8.21 7.77
C PRO A 159 2.18 -7.57 6.53
N GLY A 160 3.51 -7.67 6.38
CA GLY A 160 4.28 -6.87 5.43
C GLY A 160 4.50 -5.43 5.94
N GLY A 161 5.05 -4.59 5.08
CA GLY A 161 5.43 -3.23 5.44
C GLY A 161 5.90 -2.42 4.25
N SER A 162 5.99 -1.09 4.38
CA SER A 162 5.82 -0.35 5.63
C SER A 162 4.39 0.05 6.00
N SER A 163 3.39 -0.13 5.15
CA SER A 163 1.97 0.18 5.48
C SER A 163 1.23 -1.03 6.08
N GLY A 164 1.90 -1.85 6.90
CA GLY A 164 1.31 -3.08 7.44
C GLY A 164 0.16 -2.83 8.41
N GLY A 165 0.20 -1.74 9.20
CA GLY A 165 -0.94 -1.35 10.04
C GLY A 165 -2.19 -1.04 9.21
N ALA A 166 -2.03 -0.35 8.07
CA ALA A 166 -3.12 -0.05 7.16
C ALA A 166 -3.72 -1.31 6.51
N ALA A 167 -2.87 -2.24 6.07
CA ALA A 167 -3.35 -3.49 5.48
C ALA A 167 -4.03 -4.40 6.51
N ALA A 168 -3.45 -4.50 7.72
CA ALA A 168 -4.01 -5.30 8.80
C ALA A 168 -5.36 -4.75 9.29
N SER A 169 -5.50 -3.42 9.42
CA SER A 169 -6.77 -2.80 9.81
C SER A 169 -7.87 -3.05 8.77
N LEU A 170 -7.56 -2.95 7.47
CA LEU A 170 -8.49 -3.24 6.38
C LEU A 170 -8.93 -4.71 6.35
N ALA A 171 -7.98 -5.64 6.48
CA ALA A 171 -8.25 -7.08 6.48
C ALA A 171 -9.01 -7.52 7.73
N ALA A 172 -8.78 -6.88 8.87
CA ALA A 172 -9.53 -7.13 10.09
C ALA A 172 -10.92 -6.43 10.11
N GLY A 173 -11.24 -5.59 9.13
CA GLY A 173 -12.48 -4.82 9.08
C GLY A 173 -12.55 -3.65 10.07
N GLU A 174 -11.42 -3.18 10.60
CA GLU A 174 -11.34 -2.00 11.49
C GLU A 174 -11.74 -0.72 10.77
N ILE A 175 -11.51 -0.64 9.45
CA ILE A 175 -11.75 0.54 8.62
C ILE A 175 -12.16 0.14 7.20
N TRP A 176 -12.72 1.07 6.42
CA TRP A 176 -13.12 0.85 5.02
C TRP A 176 -12.05 1.25 4.01
N LEU A 177 -11.35 2.36 4.27
CA LEU A 177 -10.25 2.87 3.46
C LEU A 177 -9.09 3.27 4.37
N SER A 178 -7.86 2.99 3.96
CA SER A 178 -6.68 3.44 4.67
C SER A 178 -5.64 4.03 3.74
N HIS A 179 -5.08 5.15 4.15
CA HIS A 179 -3.94 5.79 3.50
C HIS A 179 -2.65 5.04 3.85
N GLY A 180 -1.75 4.94 2.89
CA GLY A 180 -0.38 4.48 3.10
C GLY A 180 0.62 5.17 2.17
N SER A 181 1.86 4.69 2.21
CA SER A 181 2.95 5.18 1.36
C SER A 181 3.74 4.04 0.76
N ASP A 182 4.35 4.25 -0.41
CA ASP A 182 5.13 3.27 -1.16
C ASP A 182 6.46 3.85 -1.66
N HIS A 183 7.54 3.14 -1.34
CA HIS A 183 8.85 3.31 -1.97
C HIS A 183 9.43 1.94 -2.33
N GLY A 184 9.54 1.04 -1.35
CA GLY A 184 10.03 -0.32 -1.57
C GLY A 184 8.94 -1.37 -1.63
N GLY A 185 7.73 -1.01 -2.10
CA GLY A 185 6.57 -1.92 -2.09
C GLY A 185 5.64 -1.72 -0.90
N SER A 186 5.80 -0.62 -0.16
CA SER A 186 5.12 -0.41 1.12
C SER A 186 3.59 -0.27 1.08
N LEU A 187 2.96 -0.07 -0.09
CA LEU A 187 1.51 -0.24 -0.26
C LEU A 187 1.17 -1.65 -0.73
N ARG A 188 2.06 -2.27 -1.51
CA ARG A 188 1.83 -3.48 -2.29
C ARG A 188 2.14 -4.77 -1.52
N THR A 189 3.30 -4.88 -0.90
CA THR A 189 3.70 -6.02 -0.06
C THR A 189 2.71 -6.29 1.07
N PRO A 190 2.33 -5.30 1.91
CA PRO A 190 1.36 -5.56 2.96
C PRO A 190 -0.05 -5.86 2.41
N ALA A 191 -0.42 -5.29 1.26
CA ALA A 191 -1.66 -5.64 0.58
C ALA A 191 -1.69 -7.12 0.16
N ALA A 192 -0.61 -7.61 -0.45
CA ALA A 192 -0.46 -9.01 -0.82
C ALA A 192 -0.58 -9.95 0.40
N TYR A 193 0.11 -9.62 1.50
CA TYR A 193 0.13 -10.46 2.70
C TYR A 193 -1.16 -10.43 3.52
N CYS A 194 -1.92 -9.34 3.45
CA CYS A 194 -3.20 -9.21 4.16
C CYS A 194 -4.42 -9.51 3.27
N GLY A 195 -4.21 -9.80 1.98
CA GLY A 195 -5.29 -10.15 1.06
C GLY A 195 -6.23 -8.99 0.75
N ILE A 196 -5.67 -7.78 0.62
CA ILE A 196 -6.37 -6.55 0.26
C ILE A 196 -5.71 -5.91 -0.96
N VAL A 197 -6.22 -4.79 -1.43
CA VAL A 197 -5.70 -4.05 -2.59
C VAL A 197 -4.87 -2.85 -2.13
N GLY A 198 -3.70 -2.68 -2.74
CA GLY A 198 -2.82 -1.53 -2.50
C GLY A 198 -2.25 -0.99 -3.81
N LEU A 199 -2.45 0.30 -4.07
CA LEU A 199 -2.00 0.97 -5.29
C LEU A 199 -0.89 1.97 -4.99
N ARG A 200 0.28 1.77 -5.59
CA ARG A 200 1.30 2.80 -5.83
C ARG A 200 0.87 3.61 -7.07
N PRO A 201 0.39 4.84 -6.95
CA PRO A 201 0.07 5.65 -8.12
C PRO A 201 1.35 6.26 -8.73
N SER A 202 1.23 6.86 -9.92
CA SER A 202 2.31 7.69 -10.47
C SER A 202 2.60 8.85 -9.51
N PRO A 203 3.87 9.30 -9.39
CA PRO A 203 4.21 10.45 -8.57
C PRO A 203 3.36 11.67 -8.93
N GLY A 204 2.81 12.35 -7.92
CA GLY A 204 1.96 13.55 -8.09
C GLY A 204 0.46 13.29 -8.27
N ILE A 205 0.03 12.02 -8.43
CA ILE A 205 -1.40 11.70 -8.52
C ILE A 205 -2.09 11.71 -7.16
N ALA A 206 -1.38 11.37 -6.09
CA ALA A 206 -1.93 11.30 -4.74
C ALA A 206 -0.91 11.85 -3.74
N GLY A 207 -1.13 13.08 -3.27
CA GLY A 207 -0.17 13.76 -2.41
C GLY A 207 1.19 13.99 -3.09
N GLY A 208 2.20 14.24 -2.27
CA GLY A 208 3.58 14.32 -2.73
C GLY A 208 4.58 14.14 -1.59
N PRO A 209 5.89 14.15 -1.91
CA PRO A 209 6.91 14.24 -0.89
C PRO A 209 6.76 15.55 -0.11
N GLY A 210 7.22 15.56 1.15
CA GLY A 210 7.15 16.76 1.99
C GLY A 210 7.89 17.97 1.37
N GLN A 211 7.53 19.18 1.79
CA GLN A 211 7.94 20.44 1.16
C GLN A 211 9.45 20.55 0.88
N ASP A 212 10.32 20.13 1.82
CA ASP A 212 11.78 20.22 1.64
C ASP A 212 12.38 19.06 0.82
N ALA A 213 11.55 18.26 0.13
CA ALA A 213 11.94 17.17 -0.76
C ALA A 213 10.99 17.05 -1.96
N ALA A 214 10.38 18.17 -2.36
CA ALA A 214 9.29 18.27 -3.33
C ALA A 214 9.52 17.56 -4.69
N PHE A 215 10.77 17.28 -5.07
CA PHE A 215 11.15 16.69 -6.36
C PHE A 215 11.74 15.27 -6.25
N ILE A 216 11.69 14.65 -5.08
CA ILE A 216 12.10 13.25 -4.88
C ILE A 216 10.87 12.37 -5.14
N ILE A 217 10.86 11.65 -6.26
CA ILE A 217 9.64 11.06 -6.83
C ILE A 217 9.46 9.57 -6.49
N GLU A 218 10.47 8.95 -5.86
CA GLU A 218 10.49 7.51 -5.58
C GLU A 218 9.47 7.13 -4.50
N GLY A 219 9.32 7.97 -3.48
CA GLY A 219 8.30 7.82 -2.44
C GLY A 219 6.98 8.44 -2.87
N VAL A 220 5.90 7.67 -2.85
CA VAL A 220 4.54 8.15 -3.16
C VAL A 220 3.58 7.82 -2.02
N GLN A 221 2.50 8.60 -1.89
CA GLN A 221 1.34 8.23 -1.08
C GLN A 221 0.35 7.46 -1.95
N GLY A 222 -0.53 6.68 -1.35
CA GLY A 222 -1.55 5.99 -2.13
C GLY A 222 -2.64 5.29 -1.34
N PRO A 223 -3.70 4.86 -2.06
CA PRO A 223 -4.87 4.25 -1.45
C PRO A 223 -4.67 2.76 -1.18
N MET A 224 -5.26 2.30 -0.07
CA MET A 224 -5.45 0.88 0.25
C MET A 224 -6.92 0.65 0.59
N ALA A 225 -7.47 -0.46 0.10
CA ALA A 225 -8.87 -0.86 0.33
C ALA A 225 -9.04 -2.38 0.21
N ARG A 226 -10.19 -2.91 0.62
CA ARG A 226 -10.49 -4.35 0.47
C ARG A 226 -10.74 -4.76 -0.98
N SER A 227 -11.23 -3.84 -1.82
CA SER A 227 -11.52 -4.10 -3.24
C SER A 227 -10.89 -3.08 -4.18
N VAL A 228 -10.75 -3.45 -5.45
CA VAL A 228 -10.24 -2.56 -6.51
C VAL A 228 -11.15 -1.35 -6.70
N ARG A 229 -12.47 -1.53 -6.60
CA ARG A 229 -13.44 -0.44 -6.74
C ARG A 229 -13.31 0.59 -5.62
N ASP A 230 -13.12 0.13 -4.38
CA ASP A 230 -12.92 1.01 -3.23
C ASP A 230 -11.53 1.68 -3.26
N CYS A 231 -10.51 0.97 -3.76
CA CYS A 231 -9.19 1.54 -3.99
C CYS A 231 -9.26 2.70 -5.00
N ALA A 232 -10.04 2.53 -6.07
CA ALA A 232 -10.30 3.56 -7.08
C ALA A 232 -11.11 4.75 -6.51
N LEU A 233 -12.16 4.49 -5.72
CA LEU A 233 -12.90 5.54 -4.99
C LEU A 233 -11.96 6.38 -4.11
N PHE A 234 -11.04 5.71 -3.41
CA PHE A 234 -10.13 6.44 -2.55
C PHE A 234 -9.09 7.23 -3.35
N LEU A 235 -8.61 6.69 -4.47
CA LEU A 235 -7.76 7.45 -5.41
C LEU A 235 -8.47 8.72 -5.89
N ASP A 236 -9.75 8.64 -6.26
CA ASP A 236 -10.55 9.81 -6.63
C ASP A 236 -10.58 10.88 -5.52
N ALA A 237 -10.64 10.46 -4.25
CA ALA A 237 -10.54 11.37 -3.11
C ALA A 237 -9.12 11.92 -2.89
N MET A 238 -8.07 11.20 -3.30
CA MET A 238 -6.67 11.59 -3.14
C MET A 238 -6.11 12.41 -4.32
N SER A 239 -6.76 12.39 -5.48
CA SER A 239 -6.25 13.01 -6.71
C SER A 239 -6.81 14.39 -7.00
N GLY A 240 -5.97 15.29 -7.52
CA GLY A 240 -6.34 16.64 -7.87
C GLY A 240 -5.16 17.58 -7.79
N PHE A 241 -5.27 18.70 -8.50
CA PHE A 241 -4.22 19.71 -8.48
C PHE A 241 -4.22 20.43 -7.13
N ASP A 242 -3.06 20.50 -6.51
CA ASP A 242 -2.79 21.27 -5.30
C ASP A 242 -1.45 22.02 -5.50
N PRO A 243 -1.44 23.36 -5.52
CA PRO A 243 -0.22 24.14 -5.71
C PRO A 243 0.80 23.99 -4.57
N GLN A 244 0.41 23.45 -3.41
CA GLN A 244 1.33 23.15 -2.31
C GLN A 244 2.15 21.87 -2.58
N ILE A 245 1.70 21.04 -3.52
CA ILE A 245 2.36 19.82 -3.95
C ILE A 245 2.96 20.05 -5.33
N ALA A 246 4.29 20.22 -5.40
CA ALA A 246 5.00 20.68 -6.59
C ALA A 246 4.75 19.84 -7.86
N MET A 247 4.44 18.54 -7.71
CA MET A 247 4.23 17.61 -8.81
C MET A 247 2.76 17.24 -9.01
N SER A 248 1.82 17.92 -8.34
CA SER A 248 0.41 17.54 -8.42
C SER A 248 -0.16 17.66 -9.84
N TYR A 249 -1.09 16.77 -10.17
CA TYR A 249 -1.79 16.74 -11.45
C TYR A 249 -3.26 17.07 -11.29
N PRO A 250 -3.92 17.61 -12.34
CA PRO A 250 -5.37 17.71 -12.37
C PRO A 250 -6.05 16.36 -12.11
N ALA A 251 -7.23 16.41 -11.51
CA ALA A 251 -8.08 15.22 -11.42
C ALA A 251 -8.45 14.72 -12.83
N PRO A 252 -8.67 13.41 -13.02
CA PRO A 252 -9.04 12.89 -14.33
C PRO A 252 -10.45 13.36 -14.73
N GLU A 253 -10.71 13.48 -16.04
CA GLU A 253 -12.04 13.85 -16.55
C GLU A 253 -13.10 12.78 -16.22
N ILE A 254 -12.70 11.51 -16.25
CA ILE A 254 -13.49 10.36 -15.83
C ILE A 254 -12.88 9.86 -14.53
N SER A 255 -13.69 9.72 -13.49
CA SER A 255 -13.21 9.23 -12.21
C SER A 255 -12.64 7.82 -12.33
N TYR A 256 -11.67 7.50 -11.49
CA TYR A 256 -11.06 6.18 -11.44
C TYR A 256 -12.09 5.11 -11.09
N GLN A 257 -13.03 5.41 -10.19
CA GLN A 257 -14.13 4.50 -9.86
C GLN A 257 -15.00 4.21 -11.09
N GLU A 258 -15.32 5.24 -11.90
CA GLU A 258 -16.11 5.06 -13.12
C GLU A 258 -15.34 4.27 -14.19
N ALA A 259 -14.03 4.49 -14.30
CA ALA A 259 -13.17 3.69 -15.18
C ALA A 259 -13.19 2.19 -14.82
N VAL A 260 -13.18 1.88 -13.53
CA VAL A 260 -13.32 0.50 -13.02
C VAL A 260 -14.69 -0.11 -13.38
N ILE A 261 -15.78 0.67 -13.26
CA ILE A 261 -17.14 0.22 -13.59
C ILE A 261 -17.28 -0.08 -15.09
N ARG A 262 -16.59 0.70 -15.95
CA ARG A 262 -16.63 0.57 -17.41
C ARG A 262 -15.66 -0.48 -17.99
N ALA A 263 -14.89 -1.19 -17.15
CA ALA A 263 -13.90 -2.14 -17.62
C ALA A 263 -14.53 -3.25 -18.48
N ASP A 264 -13.96 -3.51 -19.66
CA ASP A 264 -14.51 -4.45 -20.66
C ASP A 264 -13.96 -5.88 -20.56
N GLY A 265 -13.01 -6.10 -19.65
CA GLY A 265 -12.42 -7.40 -19.33
C GLY A 265 -11.40 -7.93 -20.33
N LYS A 266 -10.99 -7.15 -21.36
CA LYS A 266 -9.92 -7.57 -22.26
C LYS A 266 -8.57 -7.15 -21.68
N LEU A 267 -7.63 -8.09 -21.59
CA LEU A 267 -6.34 -7.83 -20.97
C LEU A 267 -5.21 -8.58 -21.64
N LYS A 268 -4.16 -7.86 -22.07
CA LYS A 268 -2.88 -8.43 -22.50
C LYS A 268 -1.84 -8.25 -21.40
N ILE A 269 -1.32 -9.37 -20.90
CA ILE A 269 -0.38 -9.41 -19.78
C ILE A 269 0.98 -9.91 -20.28
N ALA A 270 2.02 -9.12 -20.06
CA ALA A 270 3.38 -9.66 -19.99
C ALA A 270 3.55 -10.24 -18.60
N PHE A 271 3.84 -11.53 -18.46
CA PHE A 271 4.10 -12.16 -17.16
C PHE A 271 5.59 -12.42 -16.98
N ALA A 272 6.17 -11.89 -15.91
CA ALA A 272 7.57 -12.07 -15.56
C ALA A 272 7.66 -12.72 -14.16
N PRO A 273 7.76 -14.06 -14.07
CA PRO A 273 7.62 -14.79 -12.81
C PRO A 273 8.71 -14.46 -11.79
N ASP A 274 9.91 -14.10 -12.24
CA ASP A 274 11.07 -13.72 -11.41
C ASP A 274 11.74 -12.42 -11.90
N LEU A 275 11.04 -11.65 -12.74
CA LEU A 275 11.58 -10.46 -13.40
C LEU A 275 12.90 -10.73 -14.16
N GLY A 276 12.99 -11.87 -14.84
CA GLY A 276 14.18 -12.24 -15.62
C GLY A 276 15.35 -12.66 -14.73
N GLY A 277 15.05 -13.35 -13.62
CA GLY A 277 16.02 -13.76 -12.60
C GLY A 277 16.45 -12.65 -11.63
N PHE A 278 15.80 -11.48 -11.66
CA PHE A 278 16.09 -10.37 -10.76
C PHE A 278 15.59 -10.60 -9.33
N GLY A 279 14.35 -11.09 -9.20
CA GLY A 279 13.69 -11.33 -7.92
C GLY A 279 13.66 -12.81 -7.54
N GLN A 280 14.05 -13.13 -6.31
CA GLN A 280 13.96 -14.50 -5.80
C GLN A 280 12.52 -14.88 -5.47
N VAL A 281 12.14 -16.11 -5.77
CA VAL A 281 10.77 -16.62 -5.58
C VAL A 281 10.82 -18.01 -4.96
N ASP A 282 10.03 -18.23 -3.92
CA ASP A 282 9.84 -19.57 -3.37
C ASP A 282 9.07 -20.46 -4.35
N PRO A 283 9.41 -21.76 -4.45
CA PRO A 283 8.72 -22.67 -5.37
C PRO A 283 7.19 -22.71 -5.16
N GLU A 284 6.73 -22.61 -3.91
CA GLU A 284 5.30 -22.59 -3.59
C GLU A 284 4.58 -21.33 -4.13
N MET A 285 5.28 -20.19 -4.15
CA MET A 285 4.78 -18.92 -4.69
C MET A 285 4.74 -18.97 -6.22
N ALA A 286 5.82 -19.44 -6.84
CA ALA A 286 5.91 -19.61 -8.29
C ALA A 286 4.81 -20.55 -8.81
N GLN A 287 4.58 -21.68 -8.13
CA GLN A 287 3.52 -22.62 -8.49
C GLN A 287 2.12 -22.00 -8.41
N HIS A 288 1.84 -21.24 -7.34
CA HIS A 288 0.55 -20.56 -7.16
C HIS A 288 0.32 -19.50 -8.24
N LEU A 289 1.30 -18.65 -8.51
CA LEU A 289 1.18 -17.59 -9.51
C LEU A 289 1.05 -18.15 -10.93
N ALA A 290 1.78 -19.22 -11.27
CA ALA A 290 1.59 -19.91 -12.54
C ALA A 290 0.17 -20.49 -12.69
N ALA A 291 -0.43 -20.98 -11.60
CA ALA A 291 -1.83 -21.42 -11.60
C ALA A 291 -2.80 -20.26 -11.77
N ALA A 292 -2.54 -19.13 -11.12
CA ALA A 292 -3.31 -17.90 -11.28
C ALA A 292 -3.27 -17.38 -12.72
N MET A 293 -2.10 -17.39 -13.39
CA MET A 293 -1.98 -17.01 -14.81
C MET A 293 -2.84 -17.90 -15.71
N ARG A 294 -2.78 -19.23 -15.53
CA ARG A 294 -3.64 -20.16 -16.27
C ARG A 294 -5.14 -19.92 -16.05
N GLN A 295 -5.52 -19.48 -14.85
CA GLN A 295 -6.92 -19.12 -14.56
C GLN A 295 -7.34 -17.83 -15.27
N LEU A 296 -6.45 -16.83 -15.32
CA LEU A 296 -6.69 -15.59 -16.09
C LEU A 296 -6.80 -15.87 -17.60
N GLU A 297 -5.95 -16.71 -18.16
CA GLU A 297 -6.06 -17.13 -19.58
C GLU A 297 -7.40 -17.78 -19.89
N LYS A 298 -7.87 -18.69 -19.01
CA LYS A 298 -9.19 -19.32 -19.14
C LYS A 298 -10.35 -18.32 -19.08
N ASN A 299 -10.14 -17.14 -18.49
CA ASN A 299 -11.12 -16.06 -18.38
C ASN A 299 -10.90 -14.96 -19.43
N GLY A 300 -10.10 -15.22 -20.47
CA GLY A 300 -10.01 -14.37 -21.66
C GLY A 300 -8.82 -13.41 -21.69
N ALA A 301 -7.95 -13.41 -20.68
CA ALA A 301 -6.70 -12.68 -20.75
C ALA A 301 -5.74 -13.34 -21.76
N ARG A 302 -5.01 -12.53 -22.53
CA ARG A 302 -3.88 -13.00 -23.34
C ARG A 302 -2.61 -12.82 -22.53
N ILE A 303 -1.94 -13.91 -22.18
CA ILE A 303 -0.72 -13.86 -21.37
C ILE A 303 0.45 -14.32 -22.22
N GLU A 304 1.57 -13.63 -22.08
CA GLU A 304 2.85 -14.00 -22.67
C GLU A 304 3.92 -13.89 -21.60
N GLU A 305 4.70 -14.96 -21.42
CA GLU A 305 5.83 -14.92 -20.48
C GLU A 305 6.98 -14.13 -21.12
N THR A 306 7.22 -12.92 -20.61
CA THR A 306 8.24 -12.01 -21.13
C THR A 306 8.60 -10.97 -20.08
N CYS A 307 9.84 -10.51 -20.11
CA CYS A 307 10.37 -9.49 -19.20
C CYS A 307 11.13 -8.45 -20.02
N PRO A 308 10.92 -7.15 -19.77
CA PRO A 308 11.81 -6.12 -20.33
C PRO A 308 13.22 -6.27 -19.77
N ASP A 309 14.21 -5.72 -20.46
CA ASP A 309 15.57 -5.67 -19.95
C ASP A 309 15.64 -4.76 -18.70
N LEU A 310 16.07 -5.36 -17.59
CA LEU A 310 16.19 -4.71 -16.28
C LEU A 310 17.64 -4.42 -15.90
N THR A 311 18.56 -4.45 -16.88
CA THR A 311 19.97 -4.12 -16.65
C THR A 311 20.09 -2.79 -15.90
N HIS A 312 20.97 -2.76 -14.88
CA HIS A 312 21.20 -1.63 -13.97
C HIS A 312 20.09 -1.33 -12.93
N LEU A 313 18.99 -2.08 -12.89
CA LEU A 313 17.89 -1.82 -11.94
C LEU A 313 18.35 -1.85 -10.47
N GLU A 314 19.10 -2.89 -10.06
CA GLU A 314 19.62 -3.04 -8.68
C GLU A 314 20.39 -1.78 -8.24
N ARG A 315 21.44 -1.44 -8.99
CA ARG A 315 22.32 -0.30 -8.67
C ARG A 315 21.55 1.02 -8.70
N SER A 316 20.71 1.25 -9.71
CA SER A 316 19.95 2.49 -9.84
C SER A 316 18.97 2.68 -8.68
N TYR A 317 18.27 1.62 -8.30
CA TYR A 317 17.34 1.66 -7.16
C TYR A 317 18.07 1.98 -5.86
N HIS A 318 19.17 1.27 -5.56
CA HIS A 318 19.93 1.51 -4.34
C HIS A 318 20.52 2.93 -4.30
N THR A 319 21.07 3.42 -5.41
CA THR A 319 21.58 4.80 -5.50
C THR A 319 20.50 5.84 -5.23
N LEU A 320 19.36 5.76 -5.92
CA LEU A 320 18.27 6.74 -5.74
C LEU A 320 17.67 6.67 -4.33
N ARG A 321 17.53 5.47 -3.78
CA ARG A 321 17.10 5.25 -2.39
C ARG A 321 18.11 5.82 -1.38
N GLY A 322 19.40 5.59 -1.59
CA GLY A 322 20.47 6.14 -0.76
C GLY A 322 20.43 7.67 -0.77
N LEU A 323 20.32 8.28 -1.95
CA LEU A 323 20.20 9.72 -2.10
C LEU A 323 19.00 10.29 -1.34
N MET A 324 17.83 9.63 -1.42
CA MET A 324 16.66 9.99 -0.62
C MET A 324 16.95 9.96 0.89
N TRP A 325 17.58 8.89 1.39
CA TRP A 325 17.89 8.78 2.83
C TRP A 325 18.93 9.78 3.31
N ALA A 326 19.98 10.03 2.53
CA ALA A 326 20.96 11.08 2.83
C ALA A 326 20.30 12.47 2.88
N THR A 327 19.36 12.74 1.96
CA THR A 327 18.60 14.00 1.94
C THR A 327 17.68 14.13 3.16
N ALA A 328 16.97 13.05 3.52
CA ALA A 328 16.12 13.03 4.70
C ALA A 328 16.93 13.23 5.99
N ALA A 329 18.05 12.53 6.15
CA ALA A 329 18.93 12.66 7.32
C ALA A 329 19.46 14.10 7.48
N LYS A 330 19.83 14.77 6.38
CA LYS A 330 20.29 16.16 6.43
C LYS A 330 19.26 17.15 7.01
N ARG A 331 17.97 16.81 6.94
CA ARG A 331 16.86 17.63 7.44
C ARG A 331 16.44 17.28 8.86
N LEU A 332 16.79 16.09 9.35
CA LEU A 332 16.37 15.63 10.66
C LEU A 332 17.35 16.10 11.74
N PRO A 333 16.88 16.51 12.93
CA PRO A 333 17.76 16.85 14.04
C PRO A 333 18.65 15.66 14.45
N GLN A 334 19.86 15.93 14.94
CA GLN A 334 20.82 14.87 15.32
C GLN A 334 20.28 13.99 16.45
N GLU A 335 19.51 14.58 17.38
CA GLU A 335 18.83 13.88 18.46
C GLU A 335 17.80 12.87 17.96
N VAL A 336 17.17 13.12 16.81
CA VAL A 336 16.27 12.16 16.16
C VAL A 336 17.09 11.08 15.46
N GLN A 337 18.15 11.46 14.73
CA GLN A 337 19.03 10.53 14.03
C GLN A 337 19.73 9.55 14.98
N ALA A 338 20.02 9.96 16.22
CA ALA A 338 20.62 9.11 17.25
C ALA A 338 19.76 7.88 17.62
N HIS A 339 18.48 7.88 17.25
CA HIS A 339 17.57 6.75 17.47
C HIS A 339 17.42 5.82 16.27
N PHE A 340 18.03 6.13 15.12
CA PHE A 340 17.91 5.29 13.93
C PHE A 340 18.39 3.87 14.19
N LYS A 341 17.61 2.89 13.76
CA LYS A 341 18.08 1.51 13.66
C LYS A 341 19.24 1.38 12.67
N SER A 342 20.01 0.30 12.79
CA SER A 342 21.20 0.04 11.96
C SER A 342 20.87 0.06 10.46
N THR A 343 19.80 -0.59 10.03
CA THR A 343 19.41 -0.65 8.62
C THR A 343 19.12 0.73 8.02
N LEU A 344 18.58 1.67 8.82
CA LEU A 344 18.34 3.05 8.41
C LEU A 344 19.62 3.88 8.40
N ALA A 345 20.48 3.72 9.41
CA ALA A 345 21.79 4.35 9.47
C ALA A 345 22.69 3.91 8.30
N GLU A 346 22.69 2.63 7.96
CA GLU A 346 23.44 2.05 6.82
C GLU A 346 22.97 2.62 5.47
N ASN A 347 21.66 2.76 5.25
CA ASN A 347 21.13 3.39 4.03
C ASN A 347 21.54 4.86 3.94
N THR A 348 21.53 5.55 5.07
CA THR A 348 21.94 6.95 5.16
C THR A 348 23.43 7.10 4.85
N ALA A 349 24.28 6.27 5.44
CA ALA A 349 25.71 6.25 5.20
C ALA A 349 26.06 5.90 3.74
N PHE A 350 25.37 4.90 3.17
CA PHE A 350 25.49 4.57 1.74
C PHE A 350 25.15 5.79 0.87
N GLY A 351 24.03 6.46 1.15
CA GLY A 351 23.63 7.68 0.44
C GLY A 351 24.63 8.83 0.55
N GLN A 352 25.24 9.02 1.72
CA GLN A 352 26.25 10.06 1.96
C GLN A 352 27.58 9.76 1.27
N ALA A 353 27.86 8.48 0.99
CA ALA A 353 29.06 8.03 0.29
C ALA A 353 28.92 8.04 -1.25
N LEU A 354 27.72 8.32 -1.79
CA LEU A 354 27.50 8.38 -3.22
C LEU A 354 28.35 9.46 -3.89
N THR A 355 28.93 9.11 -5.03
CA THR A 355 29.64 10.07 -5.87
C THR A 355 28.66 10.77 -6.83
N LEU A 356 29.10 11.89 -7.42
CA LEU A 356 28.35 12.53 -8.50
C LEU A 356 28.12 11.55 -9.67
N GLU A 357 29.10 10.71 -9.98
CA GLU A 357 29.01 9.72 -11.06
C GLU A 357 27.93 8.68 -10.78
N ASP A 358 27.82 8.18 -9.54
CA ASP A 358 26.76 7.24 -9.17
C ASP A 358 25.37 7.82 -9.43
N ILE A 359 25.17 9.11 -9.09
CA ILE A 359 23.90 9.81 -9.27
C ILE A 359 23.62 10.04 -10.76
N ILE A 360 24.63 10.41 -11.55
CA ILE A 360 24.50 10.57 -13.01
C ILE A 360 24.10 9.22 -13.63
N ASP A 361 24.85 8.15 -13.34
CA ASP A 361 24.58 6.80 -13.80
C ASP A 361 23.15 6.37 -13.47
N ALA A 362 22.72 6.56 -12.22
CA ALA A 362 21.39 6.14 -11.78
C ALA A 362 20.27 6.87 -12.54
N ASN A 363 20.43 8.15 -12.87
CA ASN A 363 19.44 8.90 -13.64
C ASN A 363 19.41 8.52 -15.13
N LEU A 364 20.58 8.26 -15.73
CA LEU A 364 20.67 7.75 -17.11
C LEU A 364 20.05 6.36 -17.22
N ASN A 365 20.42 5.45 -16.31
CA ASN A 365 19.91 4.09 -16.26
C ASN A 365 18.40 4.05 -15.96
N ARG A 366 17.90 4.92 -15.08
CA ARG A 366 16.47 5.11 -14.86
C ARG A 366 15.71 5.41 -16.17
N SER A 367 16.30 6.24 -17.03
CA SER A 367 15.70 6.58 -18.33
C SER A 367 15.68 5.39 -19.29
N ILE A 368 16.74 4.58 -19.29
CA ILE A 368 16.80 3.32 -20.07
C ILE A 368 15.69 2.36 -19.61
N LEU A 369 15.60 2.11 -18.30
CA LEU A 369 14.59 1.23 -17.70
C LEU A 369 13.16 1.70 -18.02
N PHE A 370 12.92 3.02 -17.95
CA PHE A 370 11.63 3.60 -18.32
C PHE A 370 11.29 3.36 -19.79
N ASN A 371 12.24 3.57 -20.71
CA ASN A 371 12.03 3.34 -22.14
C ASN A 371 11.80 1.85 -22.44
N ASN A 372 12.49 0.93 -21.75
CA ASN A 372 12.25 -0.50 -21.89
C ASN A 372 10.82 -0.88 -21.49
N MET A 373 10.28 -0.27 -20.43
CA MET A 373 8.89 -0.43 -20.04
C MET A 373 7.92 0.15 -21.09
N LEU A 374 8.23 1.31 -21.67
CA LEU A 374 7.41 1.87 -22.76
C LEU A 374 7.32 0.92 -23.96
N SER A 375 8.45 0.33 -24.37
CA SER A 375 8.49 -0.65 -25.46
C SER A 375 7.64 -1.89 -25.15
N LEU A 376 7.68 -2.39 -23.91
CA LEU A 376 6.79 -3.48 -23.46
C LEU A 376 5.30 -3.09 -23.63
N PHE A 377 4.96 -1.87 -23.25
CA PHE A 377 3.60 -1.34 -23.27
C PHE A 377 3.05 -1.01 -24.67
N GLU A 378 3.87 -1.11 -25.72
CA GLU A 378 3.39 -1.09 -27.11
C GLU A 378 2.57 -2.35 -27.44
N THR A 379 2.87 -3.46 -26.78
CA THR A 379 2.22 -4.76 -27.02
C THR A 379 1.25 -5.16 -25.91
N PHE A 380 1.61 -4.88 -24.66
CA PHE A 380 0.89 -5.32 -23.46
C PHE A 380 0.22 -4.15 -22.74
N ASP A 381 -0.85 -4.47 -22.02
CA ASP A 381 -1.57 -3.47 -21.20
C ASP A 381 -0.89 -3.29 -19.84
N VAL A 382 -0.35 -4.39 -19.28
CA VAL A 382 0.33 -4.43 -17.98
C VAL A 382 1.49 -5.44 -18.00
N LEU A 383 2.49 -5.20 -17.13
CA LEU A 383 3.46 -6.21 -16.69
C LEU A 383 2.94 -6.82 -15.38
N ALA A 384 2.75 -8.13 -15.34
CA ALA A 384 2.43 -8.88 -14.14
C ALA A 384 3.65 -9.61 -13.59
N CYS A 385 3.85 -9.57 -12.27
CA CYS A 385 4.90 -10.28 -11.56
C CYS A 385 4.47 -10.56 -10.11
N PRO A 386 5.19 -11.39 -9.34
CA PRO A 386 4.96 -11.50 -7.90
C PRO A 386 4.95 -10.12 -7.24
N THR A 387 4.07 -9.89 -6.27
CA THR A 387 4.19 -8.69 -5.42
C THR A 387 5.41 -8.82 -4.48
N VAL A 388 5.65 -10.05 -4.02
CA VAL A 388 6.75 -10.46 -3.16
C VAL A 388 6.98 -11.95 -3.43
N GLY A 389 8.24 -12.38 -3.40
CA GLY A 389 8.63 -13.72 -3.83
C GLY A 389 8.41 -14.84 -2.82
N CYS A 390 8.13 -14.49 -1.57
CA CYS A 390 7.90 -15.44 -0.48
C CYS A 390 6.55 -15.18 0.20
N MET A 391 6.12 -16.14 0.99
CA MET A 391 4.97 -15.98 1.89
C MET A 391 5.39 -15.23 3.17
N PRO A 392 4.46 -14.71 3.99
CA PRO A 392 4.81 -14.04 5.24
C PRO A 392 5.68 -14.90 6.16
N HIS A 393 6.70 -14.28 6.72
CA HIS A 393 7.62 -14.81 7.72
C HIS A 393 7.15 -14.46 9.14
N SER A 394 7.86 -14.96 10.15
CA SER A 394 7.58 -14.63 11.55
C SER A 394 7.45 -13.12 11.72
N ALA A 395 6.45 -12.71 12.51
CA ALA A 395 6.31 -11.32 12.87
C ALA A 395 7.61 -10.83 13.52
N SER A 396 8.25 -11.63 14.39
CA SER A 396 9.45 -11.23 15.15
C SER A 396 10.72 -11.00 14.32
N GLU A 397 10.77 -11.41 13.05
CA GLU A 397 11.93 -11.20 12.18
C GLU A 397 11.93 -9.78 11.60
N GLU A 398 13.03 -9.03 11.68
CA GLU A 398 13.07 -7.68 11.09
C GLU A 398 12.88 -7.73 9.56
N TRP A 399 13.54 -8.68 8.91
CA TRP A 399 13.50 -8.89 7.47
C TRP A 399 13.83 -10.35 7.10
N VAL A 400 13.45 -10.76 5.91
CA VAL A 400 13.57 -12.16 5.45
C VAL A 400 14.99 -12.48 5.00
N HIS A 401 15.60 -13.53 5.56
CA HIS A 401 16.99 -13.90 5.25
C HIS A 401 17.16 -14.91 4.12
N HIS A 402 16.12 -15.64 3.72
CA HIS A 402 16.20 -16.67 2.67
C HIS A 402 14.93 -16.66 1.81
N VAL A 403 15.10 -16.70 0.50
CA VAL A 403 14.00 -16.86 -0.48
C VAL A 403 14.48 -17.74 -1.63
N GLY A 404 13.67 -18.71 -2.06
CA GLY A 404 14.01 -19.58 -3.19
C GLY A 404 15.26 -20.44 -2.95
N GLY A 405 15.60 -20.72 -1.68
CA GLY A 405 16.84 -21.41 -1.31
C GLY A 405 18.11 -20.55 -1.37
N VAL A 406 17.99 -19.24 -1.60
CA VAL A 406 19.11 -18.30 -1.64
C VAL A 406 19.14 -17.44 -0.38
N GLU A 407 20.31 -17.35 0.24
CA GLU A 407 20.58 -16.44 1.36
C GLU A 407 20.61 -14.98 0.85
N LEU A 408 19.85 -14.13 1.51
CA LEU A 408 19.74 -12.70 1.20
C LEU A 408 20.73 -11.91 2.04
N THR A 409 21.30 -10.87 1.44
CA THR A 409 22.42 -10.10 2.03
C THR A 409 21.98 -8.73 2.53
N ASN A 410 20.83 -8.24 2.07
CA ASN A 410 20.30 -6.93 2.39
C ASN A 410 18.80 -7.02 2.71
N TYR A 411 18.33 -6.23 3.70
CA TYR A 411 16.92 -6.19 4.08
C TYR A 411 15.96 -5.72 2.96
N MET A 412 16.48 -5.17 1.87
CA MET A 412 15.70 -4.82 0.67
C MET A 412 15.63 -5.94 -0.38
N ASP A 413 16.47 -6.98 -0.30
CA ASP A 413 16.59 -8.03 -1.33
C ASP A 413 15.27 -8.78 -1.55
N TRP A 414 14.55 -9.09 -0.48
CA TRP A 414 13.24 -9.77 -0.57
C TRP A 414 12.11 -8.87 -1.10
N LEU A 415 12.38 -7.58 -1.28
CA LEU A 415 11.43 -6.57 -1.80
C LEU A 415 11.73 -6.16 -3.25
N ARG A 416 12.64 -6.86 -3.94
CA ARG A 416 13.10 -6.53 -5.31
C ARG A 416 11.97 -6.34 -6.32
N PHE A 417 10.87 -7.07 -6.21
CA PHE A 417 9.70 -6.90 -7.09
C PHE A 417 9.11 -5.48 -7.08
N ALA A 418 9.37 -4.70 -6.03
CA ALA A 418 8.94 -3.32 -5.96
C ALA A 418 9.79 -2.34 -6.77
N PHE A 419 11.05 -2.68 -7.04
CA PHE A 419 12.08 -1.72 -7.44
C PHE A 419 11.78 -1.11 -8.82
N LEU A 420 11.30 -1.92 -9.76
CA LEU A 420 11.03 -1.48 -11.12
C LEU A 420 10.05 -0.31 -11.18
N ALA A 421 8.86 -0.46 -10.56
CA ALA A 421 7.85 0.60 -10.53
C ALA A 421 8.35 1.86 -9.81
N THR A 422 9.18 1.69 -8.77
CA THR A 422 9.73 2.82 -8.02
C THR A 422 10.78 3.59 -8.81
N THR A 423 11.76 2.88 -9.35
CA THR A 423 12.81 3.48 -10.18
C THR A 423 12.19 4.14 -11.40
N THR A 424 11.22 3.53 -12.07
CA THR A 424 10.63 4.12 -13.28
C THR A 424 9.51 5.15 -13.02
N GLY A 425 9.04 5.29 -11.78
CA GLY A 425 7.92 6.18 -11.44
C GLY A 425 6.58 5.71 -12.03
N LEU A 426 6.44 4.43 -12.35
CA LEU A 426 5.23 3.85 -12.92
C LEU A 426 4.21 3.48 -11.83
N PRO A 427 2.90 3.52 -12.15
CA PRO A 427 1.88 3.04 -11.24
C PRO A 427 1.92 1.51 -11.15
N ALA A 428 1.72 0.98 -9.94
CA ALA A 428 1.69 -0.45 -9.69
C ALA A 428 0.68 -0.81 -8.60
N ILE A 429 -0.07 -1.89 -8.79
CA ILE A 429 -1.13 -2.34 -7.89
C ILE A 429 -0.89 -3.79 -7.49
N SER A 430 -1.09 -4.12 -6.21
CA SER A 430 -1.21 -5.50 -5.75
C SER A 430 -2.68 -5.87 -5.64
N VAL A 431 -3.07 -7.00 -6.23
CA VAL A 431 -4.43 -7.55 -6.20
C VAL A 431 -4.38 -8.99 -5.69
N PRO A 432 -5.25 -9.40 -4.75
CA PRO A 432 -5.33 -10.77 -4.30
C PRO A 432 -5.70 -11.73 -5.45
N VAL A 433 -4.97 -12.85 -5.56
CA VAL A 433 -5.24 -13.94 -6.51
C VAL A 433 -5.57 -15.23 -5.77
N GLY A 434 -6.46 -15.09 -4.78
CA GLY A 434 -6.91 -16.17 -3.90
C GLY A 434 -5.98 -16.48 -2.74
N ARG A 435 -6.36 -17.53 -1.99
CA ARG A 435 -5.54 -18.09 -0.90
C ARG A 435 -4.59 -19.12 -1.48
N GLY A 436 -3.31 -18.92 -1.25
CA GLY A 436 -2.24 -19.78 -1.72
C GLY A 436 -1.73 -20.72 -0.62
N PRO A 437 -0.41 -21.00 -0.61
CA PRO A 437 0.20 -21.92 0.35
C PRO A 437 -0.16 -21.57 1.80
N ARG A 438 -0.37 -22.60 2.62
CA ARG A 438 -0.76 -22.48 4.04
C ARG A 438 -2.10 -21.76 4.26
N GLY A 439 -2.91 -21.57 3.22
CA GLY A 439 -4.23 -20.92 3.29
C GLY A 439 -4.17 -19.40 3.41
N LEU A 440 -2.99 -18.80 3.22
CA LEU A 440 -2.75 -17.36 3.32
C LEU A 440 -2.98 -16.66 1.97
N PRO A 441 -3.32 -15.35 1.95
CA PRO A 441 -3.48 -14.61 0.71
C PRO A 441 -2.18 -14.52 -0.10
N VAL A 442 -2.32 -14.48 -1.43
CA VAL A 442 -1.23 -14.19 -2.37
C VAL A 442 -1.62 -13.01 -3.24
N GLY A 443 -0.72 -12.03 -3.38
CA GLY A 443 -0.92 -10.87 -4.23
C GLY A 443 -0.17 -10.94 -5.55
N LEU A 444 -0.87 -10.68 -6.65
CA LEU A 444 -0.27 -10.43 -7.97
C LEU A 444 -0.04 -8.93 -8.13
N GLN A 445 1.18 -8.56 -8.52
CA GLN A 445 1.47 -7.17 -8.87
C GLN A 445 1.22 -6.95 -10.36
N LEU A 446 0.53 -5.87 -10.69
CA LEU A 446 0.41 -5.33 -12.04
C LEU A 446 1.10 -3.96 -12.10
N ILE A 447 1.99 -3.74 -13.06
CA ILE A 447 2.63 -2.46 -13.36
C ILE A 447 2.02 -1.92 -14.65
N GLY A 448 1.53 -0.68 -14.60
CA GLY A 448 0.83 -0.02 -15.71
C GLY A 448 1.66 1.04 -16.41
N LYS A 449 1.07 1.60 -17.47
CA LYS A 449 1.63 2.71 -18.26
C LYS A 449 1.79 3.97 -17.40
N PRO A 450 2.73 4.89 -17.74
CA PRO A 450 2.88 6.15 -17.03
C PRO A 450 1.55 6.90 -16.98
N ARG A 451 1.12 7.31 -15.77
CA ARG A 451 -0.18 8.00 -15.55
C ARG A 451 -1.39 7.24 -16.11
N GLY A 452 -1.29 5.91 -16.13
CA GLY A 452 -2.30 4.99 -16.64
C GLY A 452 -3.16 4.36 -15.56
N GLU A 453 -3.36 5.01 -14.41
CA GLU A 453 -4.04 4.43 -13.23
C GLU A 453 -5.44 3.93 -13.57
N ALA A 454 -6.20 4.65 -14.40
CA ALA A 454 -7.54 4.23 -14.82
C ALA A 454 -7.52 2.88 -15.55
N ALA A 455 -6.60 2.70 -16.50
CA ALA A 455 -6.43 1.45 -17.23
C ALA A 455 -5.86 0.33 -16.32
N LEU A 456 -4.93 0.67 -15.44
CA LEU A 456 -4.36 -0.27 -14.48
C LEU A 456 -5.41 -0.79 -13.49
N LEU A 457 -6.28 0.10 -12.97
CA LEU A 457 -7.39 -0.26 -12.09
C LEU A 457 -8.45 -1.10 -12.83
N ALA A 458 -8.73 -0.80 -14.09
CA ALA A 458 -9.60 -1.64 -14.92
C ALA A 458 -9.01 -3.05 -15.12
N ALA A 459 -7.71 -3.17 -15.39
CA ALA A 459 -7.00 -4.46 -15.47
C ALA A 459 -7.05 -5.21 -14.12
N ALA A 460 -6.77 -4.51 -13.02
CA ALA A 460 -6.84 -5.06 -11.67
C ALA A 460 -8.25 -5.57 -11.33
N ARG A 461 -9.31 -4.88 -11.78
CA ARG A 461 -10.69 -5.31 -11.57
C ARG A 461 -11.00 -6.61 -12.31
N HIS A 462 -10.50 -6.77 -13.53
CA HIS A 462 -10.63 -8.03 -14.26
C HIS A 462 -9.93 -9.18 -13.51
N VAL A 463 -8.74 -8.94 -12.96
CA VAL A 463 -8.05 -9.92 -12.11
C VAL A 463 -8.88 -10.25 -10.88
N GLU A 464 -9.28 -9.25 -10.09
CA GLU A 464 -10.08 -9.42 -8.86
C GLU A 464 -11.35 -10.25 -9.12
N LEU A 465 -12.11 -9.93 -10.17
CA LEU A 465 -13.33 -10.66 -10.53
C LEU A 465 -13.06 -12.11 -10.94
N THR A 466 -11.94 -12.37 -11.63
CA THR A 466 -11.53 -13.74 -12.01
C THR A 466 -11.30 -14.63 -10.78
N PHE A 467 -10.91 -14.04 -9.65
CA PHE A 467 -10.67 -14.74 -8.38
C PHE A 467 -11.82 -14.63 -7.37
N GLY A 468 -12.99 -14.17 -7.81
CA GLY A 468 -14.22 -14.18 -7.01
C GLY A 468 -14.49 -12.91 -6.21
N GLY A 469 -13.75 -11.83 -6.45
CA GLY A 469 -13.95 -10.54 -5.77
C GLY A 469 -13.04 -10.35 -4.55
N PRO A 470 -13.30 -9.30 -3.73
CA PRO A 470 -12.56 -9.06 -2.50
C PRO A 470 -12.73 -10.22 -1.51
N LEU A 471 -11.67 -10.54 -0.74
CA LEU A 471 -11.71 -11.64 0.24
C LEU A 471 -12.64 -11.36 1.44
N GLY A 472 -13.07 -10.11 1.61
CA GLY A 472 -13.84 -9.65 2.77
C GLY A 472 -12.98 -9.50 4.04
N PRO A 473 -13.53 -8.86 5.09
CA PRO A 473 -12.85 -8.78 6.37
C PRO A 473 -12.92 -10.11 7.14
N ILE A 474 -11.95 -10.34 8.02
CA ILE A 474 -11.83 -11.57 8.82
C ILE A 474 -11.57 -11.25 10.29
N ASP A 475 -11.87 -12.19 11.18
CA ASP A 475 -11.32 -12.18 12.55
C ASP A 475 -9.85 -12.59 12.54
N PRO A 476 -8.97 -11.93 13.32
CA PRO A 476 -7.58 -12.33 13.44
C PRO A 476 -7.43 -13.78 13.92
N ILE A 477 -6.64 -14.57 13.20
CA ILE A 477 -6.44 -16.00 13.46
C ILE A 477 -5.18 -16.18 14.31
N ASN A 478 -5.36 -16.58 15.57
CA ASN A 478 -4.25 -16.95 16.44
C ASN A 478 -3.84 -18.40 16.15
N PRO A 479 -2.58 -18.67 15.76
CA PRO A 479 -2.13 -20.05 15.66
C PRO A 479 -2.17 -20.67 17.06
N SER A 480 -2.91 -21.78 17.18
CA SER A 480 -3.03 -22.58 18.41
C SER A 480 -1.70 -23.11 18.89
#